data_AF-A0A7C2XDZ0-F1
#
_entry.id   AF-A0A7C2XDZ0-F1
#
_cell.length_a   1.000
_cell.length_b   1.000
_cell.length_c   1.000
_cell.angle_alpha   90.00
_cell.angle_beta   90.00
_cell.angle_gamma   90.00
#
_symmetry.space_group_name_H-M   'P 1'
#
loop_
_entity.id
_entity.type
_entity.pdbx_description
1 polymer ?
#
loop_
_entity_poly.entity_id
_entity_poly.type
_entity_poly.pdbx_seq_one_letter_code
_entity_poly.pdbx_strand_id
1 'polypeptide(L)'
;MKRHWWKGVAWTVAFLAAAEALWLAARYPTGSDALSQDVQKVIERHQTRYIGDLTTRQFHRSRCKEAENIPRLSRVLFPSRKAALEMGFTPCLHCQP
;
A
#
# COMPACT_ATOMS: atom_id res chain seq x y z
N MET A 1 16.82 20.26 -55.72
CA MET A 1 15.57 20.14 -54.94
C MET A 1 15.90 19.85 -53.47
N LYS A 2 15.18 20.51 -52.56
CA LYS A 2 15.61 20.93 -51.21
C LYS A 2 15.59 19.79 -50.17
N ARG A 3 16.74 19.17 -49.89
CA ARG A 3 16.92 18.17 -48.79
C ARG A 3 16.65 18.72 -47.38
N HIS A 4 16.67 20.04 -47.21
CA HIS A 4 16.41 20.71 -45.92
C HIS A 4 14.92 20.85 -45.56
N TRP A 5 14.00 20.76 -46.53
CA TRP A 5 12.57 20.93 -46.29
C TRP A 5 11.97 19.76 -45.50
N TRP A 6 12.42 18.53 -45.79
CA TRP A 6 12.00 17.32 -45.09
C TRP A 6 12.40 17.30 -43.61
N LYS A 7 13.53 17.92 -43.25
CA LYS A 7 13.98 18.03 -41.85
C LYS A 7 13.02 18.90 -41.02
N GLY A 8 12.50 19.98 -41.62
CA GLY A 8 11.49 20.84 -40.97
C GLY A 8 10.17 20.11 -40.75
N VAL A 9 9.70 19.38 -41.77
CA VAL A 9 8.49 18.56 -41.68
C VAL A 9 8.63 17.48 -40.60
N ALA A 10 9.75 16.78 -40.56
CA ALA A 10 10.02 15.77 -39.54
C ALA A 10 9.98 16.34 -38.11
N TRP A 11 10.57 17.51 -37.88
CA TRP A 11 10.52 18.18 -36.58
C TRP A 11 9.09 18.57 -36.17
N THR A 12 8.30 19.11 -37.10
CA THR A 12 6.91 19.49 -36.79
C THR A 12 6.04 18.29 -36.41
N VAL A 13 6.19 17.16 -37.10
CA VAL A 13 5.44 15.93 -36.77
C VAL A 13 5.86 15.37 -35.41
N ALA A 14 7.16 15.38 -35.10
CA ALA A 14 7.65 14.95 -33.79
C ALA A 14 7.11 15.81 -32.66
N PHE A 15 7.05 17.13 -32.84
CA PHE A 15 6.47 18.06 -31.86
C PHE A 15 4.97 17.84 -31.65
N LEU A 16 4.21 17.64 -32.72
CA LEU A 16 2.77 17.35 -32.63
C LEU A 16 2.51 16.04 -31.87
N ALA A 17 3.24 14.97 -32.21
CA ALA A 17 3.12 13.70 -31.51
C ALA A 17 3.49 13.80 -30.02
N ALA A 18 4.53 14.57 -29.69
CA ALA A 18 4.92 14.82 -28.30
C ALA A 18 3.87 15.64 -27.54
N ALA A 19 3.26 16.64 -28.19
CA ALA A 19 2.20 17.45 -27.60
C ALA A 19 0.93 16.63 -27.34
N GLU A 20 0.55 15.76 -28.28
CA GLU A 20 -0.57 14.83 -28.10
C GLU A 20 -0.31 13.84 -26.97
N ALA A 21 0.88 13.25 -26.91
CA ALA A 21 1.27 12.36 -25.82
C ALA A 21 1.20 13.06 -24.45
N LEU A 22 1.67 14.30 -24.37
CA LEU A 22 1.60 15.10 -23.15
C LEU A 22 0.15 15.44 -22.77
N TRP A 23 -0.70 15.78 -23.74
CA TRP A 23 -2.12 16.04 -23.52
C TRP A 23 -2.87 14.79 -23.05
N LEU A 24 -2.59 13.64 -23.66
CA LEU A 24 -3.15 12.36 -23.24
C LEU A 24 -2.69 11.98 -21.83
N ALA A 25 -1.42 12.15 -21.50
CA ALA A 25 -0.90 11.88 -20.16
C ALA A 25 -1.51 12.82 -19.10
N ALA A 26 -1.75 14.09 -19.44
CA ALA A 26 -2.41 15.04 -18.55
C ALA A 26 -3.92 14.76 -18.39
N ARG A 27 -4.59 14.28 -19.44
CA ARG A 27 -6.04 14.04 -19.44
C ARG A 27 -6.43 12.67 -18.91
N TYR A 28 -5.55 11.68 -19.04
CA TYR A 28 -5.70 10.35 -18.47
C TYR A 28 -4.63 10.15 -17.38
N PRO A 29 -4.75 10.82 -16.22
CA PRO A 29 -3.98 10.40 -15.06
C PRO A 29 -4.37 8.94 -14.84
N THR A 30 -3.38 8.06 -14.82
CA THR A 30 -3.56 6.62 -14.68
C THR A 30 -4.57 6.32 -13.57
N GLY A 31 -5.78 5.92 -13.95
CA GLY A 31 -6.91 5.71 -13.03
C GLY A 31 -6.70 4.58 -12.02
N SER A 32 -5.52 3.97 -12.03
CA SER A 32 -5.05 3.02 -11.04
C SER A 32 -4.99 3.61 -9.64
N ASP A 33 -4.66 4.89 -9.48
CA ASP A 33 -4.26 5.40 -8.17
C ASP A 33 -5.45 5.61 -7.22
N ALA A 34 -6.59 6.09 -7.75
CA ALA A 34 -7.81 6.25 -6.97
C ALA A 34 -8.42 4.90 -6.58
N LEU A 35 -8.48 3.95 -7.52
CA LEU A 35 -8.94 2.58 -7.23
C LEU A 35 -8.01 1.88 -6.23
N SER A 36 -6.70 2.08 -6.37
CA SER A 36 -5.71 1.53 -5.44
C SER A 36 -5.91 2.09 -4.03
N GLN A 37 -6.20 3.37 -3.89
CA GLN A 37 -6.48 3.99 -2.58
C GLN A 37 -7.76 3.45 -1.95
N ASP A 38 -8.85 3.32 -2.71
CA ASP A 38 -10.11 2.77 -2.17
C ASP A 38 -9.98 1.30 -1.78
N VAL A 39 -9.33 0.48 -2.63
CA VAL A 39 -9.02 -0.92 -2.32
C VAL A 39 -8.12 -1.00 -1.08
N GLN A 40 -7.08 -0.17 -0.97
CA GLN A 40 -6.21 -0.12 0.20
C GLN A 40 -7.00 0.23 1.48
N LYS A 41 -7.94 1.19 1.40
CA LYS A 41 -8.74 1.64 2.53
C LYS A 41 -9.75 0.59 3.01
N VAL A 42 -10.30 -0.20 2.09
CA VAL A 42 -11.15 -1.36 2.41
C VAL A 42 -10.32 -2.48 3.03
N ILE A 43 -9.14 -2.76 2.47
CA ILE A 43 -8.21 -3.74 3.04
C ILE A 43 -7.82 -3.32 4.46
N GLU A 44 -7.45 -2.07 4.71
CA GLU A 44 -7.12 -1.58 6.06
C GLU A 44 -8.30 -1.68 7.04
N ARG A 45 -9.53 -1.39 6.61
CA ARG A 45 -10.73 -1.55 7.46
C ARG A 45 -11.00 -3.00 7.84
N HIS A 46 -10.74 -3.94 6.94
CA HIS A 46 -10.99 -5.36 7.16
C HIS A 46 -9.75 -6.13 7.65
N GLN A 47 -8.57 -5.51 7.66
CA GLN A 47 -7.37 -6.10 8.24
C GLN A 47 -7.52 -6.16 9.76
N THR A 48 -7.71 -7.38 10.23
CA THR A 48 -7.70 -7.69 11.66
C THR A 48 -6.27 -7.46 12.17
N ARG A 49 -6.00 -6.28 12.74
CA ARG A 49 -4.69 -5.99 13.36
C ARG A 49 -4.55 -6.80 14.65
N TYR A 50 -3.50 -7.60 14.71
CA TYR A 50 -3.13 -8.34 15.91
C TYR A 50 -2.18 -7.49 16.76
N ILE A 51 -2.32 -7.57 18.07
CA ILE A 51 -1.55 -6.79 19.04
C ILE A 51 -0.58 -7.75 19.73
N GLY A 52 0.71 -7.58 19.50
CA GLY A 52 1.78 -8.28 20.19
C GLY A 52 2.26 -7.53 21.43
N ASP A 53 2.70 -8.30 22.42
CA ASP A 53 3.44 -7.82 23.58
C ASP A 53 4.89 -8.33 23.51
N LEU A 54 5.85 -7.40 23.47
CA LEU A 54 7.27 -7.70 23.43
C LEU A 54 7.77 -8.37 24.71
N THR A 55 7.11 -8.15 25.85
CA THR A 55 7.55 -8.70 27.14
C THR A 55 7.20 -10.18 27.25
N THR A 56 5.95 -10.54 27.01
CA THR A 56 5.47 -11.93 27.06
C THR A 56 5.68 -12.70 25.75
N ARG A 57 6.02 -12.01 24.65
CA ARG A 57 6.07 -12.55 23.28
C ARG A 57 4.76 -13.23 22.86
N GLN A 58 3.63 -12.74 23.37
CA GLN A 58 2.30 -13.19 22.97
C GLN A 58 1.66 -12.19 22.02
N PHE A 59 0.80 -12.67 21.12
CA PHE A 59 -0.05 -11.82 20.31
C PHE A 59 -1.53 -12.12 20.52
N HIS A 60 -2.33 -11.07 20.41
CA HIS A 60 -3.74 -11.02 20.76
C HIS A 60 -4.54 -10.42 19.60
N ARG A 61 -5.85 -10.65 19.57
CA ARG A 61 -6.77 -9.86 18.73
C ARG A 61 -7.03 -8.49 19.37
N SER A 62 -7.39 -7.51 18.54
CA SER A 62 -7.73 -6.15 18.98
C SER A 62 -8.84 -6.05 20.03
N ARG A 63 -9.72 -7.06 20.11
CA ARG A 63 -10.82 -7.13 21.09
C ARG A 63 -10.49 -7.89 22.37
N CYS A 64 -9.25 -8.32 22.55
CA CYS A 64 -8.88 -9.11 23.72
C CYS A 64 -8.64 -8.21 24.94
N LYS A 65 -9.22 -8.56 26.10
CA LYS A 65 -9.07 -7.76 27.33
C LYS A 65 -7.62 -7.63 27.79
N GLU A 66 -6.83 -8.70 27.64
CA GLU A 66 -5.40 -8.68 27.96
C GLU A 66 -4.62 -7.71 27.06
N ALA A 67 -5.06 -7.53 25.81
CA ALA A 67 -4.39 -6.63 24.88
C ALA A 67 -4.51 -5.16 25.28
N GLU A 68 -5.57 -4.81 26.01
CA GLU A 68 -5.81 -3.45 26.50
C GLU A 68 -4.82 -3.07 27.61
N ASN A 69 -4.43 -4.05 28.43
CA ASN A 69 -3.47 -3.89 29.52
C ASN A 69 -2.00 -3.88 29.06
N ILE A 70 -1.70 -4.17 27.79
CA ILE A 70 -0.33 -4.15 27.27
C ILE A 70 0.19 -2.70 27.26
N PRO A 71 1.34 -2.40 27.91
CA PRO A 71 1.96 -1.09 27.86
C PRO A 71 2.24 -0.64 26.43
N ARG A 72 2.00 0.64 26.11
CA ARG A 72 2.27 1.16 24.75
C ARG A 72 3.71 0.97 24.29
N LEU A 73 4.66 0.98 25.22
CA LEU A 73 6.09 0.80 24.97
C LEU A 73 6.45 -0.63 24.53
N SER A 74 5.73 -1.64 25.02
CA SER A 74 5.96 -3.05 24.65
C SER A 74 4.99 -3.55 23.58
N ARG A 75 4.10 -2.68 23.08
CA ARG A 75 3.05 -3.05 22.12
C ARG A 75 3.57 -3.04 20.69
N VAL A 76 3.38 -4.13 19.97
CA VAL A 76 3.67 -4.27 18.53
C VAL A 76 2.39 -4.59 17.78
N LEU A 77 2.26 -4.11 16.54
CA LEU A 77 1.10 -4.37 15.70
C LEU A 77 1.49 -5.29 14.55
N PHE A 78 0.72 -6.36 14.35
CA PHE A 78 0.91 -7.30 13.24
C PHE A 78 -0.25 -7.22 12.26
N PRO A 79 0.04 -7.24 10.94
CA PRO A 79 -0.99 -7.23 9.91
C PRO A 79 -1.70 -8.58 9.76
N SER A 80 -1.07 -9.67 10.18
CA SER A 80 -1.63 -11.02 10.09
C SER A 80 -1.10 -11.93 11.21
N ARG A 81 -1.86 -13.00 11.48
CA ARG A 81 -1.47 -14.09 12.38
C ARG A 81 -0.15 -14.72 11.94
N LYS A 82 0.03 -14.92 10.63
CA LYS A 82 1.23 -15.54 10.07
C LYS A 82 2.47 -14.68 10.33
N ALA A 83 2.37 -13.37 10.14
CA ALA A 83 3.47 -12.45 10.42
C ALA A 83 3.88 -12.48 11.90
N ALA A 84 2.92 -12.57 12.83
CA ALA A 84 3.21 -12.69 14.25
C ALA A 84 3.94 -14.02 14.58
N LEU A 85 3.51 -15.12 13.98
CA LEU A 85 4.15 -16.44 14.15
C LEU A 85 5.56 -16.49 13.56
N GLU A 86 5.77 -15.91 12.37
CA GLU A 86 7.10 -15.81 11.73
C GLU A 86 8.07 -14.96 12.56
N MET A 87 7.56 -13.95 13.26
CA MET A 87 8.32 -13.14 14.22
C MET A 87 8.56 -13.86 15.56
N GLY A 88 8.07 -15.08 15.74
CA GLY A 88 8.26 -15.90 16.95
C GLY A 88 7.31 -15.57 18.10
N PHE A 89 6.19 -14.89 17.84
CA PHE A 89 5.18 -14.63 18.85
C PHE A 89 4.19 -15.79 18.96
N THR A 90 3.74 -16.06 20.18
CA THR A 90 2.79 -17.13 20.48
C THR A 90 1.36 -16.58 20.54
N PRO A 91 0.36 -17.32 20.04
CA PRO A 91 -1.03 -16.88 20.13
C PRO A 91 -1.49 -16.91 21.58
N CYS A 92 -2.20 -15.86 22.02
CA CYS A 92 -2.83 -15.86 23.33
C CYS A 92 -3.83 -17.03 23.45
N LEU A 93 -3.73 -17.78 24.55
CA LEU A 93 -4.59 -18.92 24.86
C LEU A 93 -6.06 -18.53 25.04
N HIS A 94 -6.33 -17.28 25.42
CA HIS A 94 -7.67 -16.79 25.71
C HIS A 94 -8.37 -16.25 24.46
N CYS A 95 -7.66 -15.45 23.65
CA CYS A 95 -8.23 -14.89 22.43
C CYS A 95 -8.15 -15.86 21.23
N GLN A 96 -7.35 -16.93 21.33
CA GLN A 96 -7.00 -17.89 20.26
C GLN A 96 -7.06 -17.27 18.85
N PRO A 97 -6.21 -16.26 18.60
CA PRO A 97 -6.29 -15.41 17.43
C PRO A 97 -6.12 -16.14 16.10
#